data_AF-A0A960BQ81-F1
#
_entry.id   AF-A0A960BQ81-F1
#
_cell.length_a   1.000
_cell.length_b   1.000
_cell.length_c   1.000
_cell.angle_alpha   90.00
_cell.angle_beta   90.00
_cell.angle_gamma   90.00
#
_symmetry.space_group_name_H-M   'P 1'
#
loop_
_entity.id
_entity.type
_entity.pdbx_description
1 polymer ?
#
loop_
_entity_poly.entity_id
_entity_poly.type
_entity_poly.pdbx_seq_one_letter_code
_entity_poly.pdbx_strand_id
1 'polypeptide(L)'
;MTMMRRRGMTACAAGVTALGVLTVGSVSPAAAVECSRYVVSADPGLVTAAEYDQLSDGMTLEQVQALFGSPGAQTHAFETSLGKYMTLEWNGAVSRLDWYGGTTTPEISVDFSMTKATTETVYKRKKVRVKNLKRAKRLGLKKWRWKRVKVVKQIPATPYTVDYFSLYDAEVLRQTAPLSCSTY
;
A
#
# COMPACT_ATOMS: atom_id res chain seq x y z
N MET A 1 -13.79 -59.38 43.95
CA MET A 1 -12.81 -59.79 42.93
C MET A 1 -11.60 -58.87 43.05
N THR A 2 -10.58 -59.24 43.84
CA THR A 2 -9.35 -59.95 43.41
C THR A 2 -8.50 -59.02 42.53
N MET A 3 -7.61 -58.21 43.11
CA MET A 3 -6.20 -58.46 43.49
C MET A 3 -5.17 -57.94 42.47
N MET A 4 -4.22 -57.17 43.02
CA MET A 4 -2.76 -57.16 42.79
C MET A 4 -2.22 -56.85 41.39
N ARG A 5 -1.47 -55.74 41.23
CA ARG A 5 -0.02 -55.57 41.50
C ARG A 5 0.86 -56.60 40.79
N ARG A 6 1.77 -56.13 39.91
CA ARG A 6 3.18 -56.54 39.92
C ARG A 6 4.12 -55.40 39.55
N ARG A 7 5.06 -55.18 40.47
CA ARG A 7 6.32 -54.44 40.35
C ARG A 7 7.36 -55.33 39.66
N GLY A 8 8.34 -54.69 39.03
CA GLY A 8 9.71 -55.19 38.79
C GLY A 8 10.51 -53.95 38.35
N MET A 9 11.25 -53.23 39.20
CA MET A 9 12.50 -53.55 39.92
C MET A 9 13.67 -53.97 39.01
N THR A 10 14.49 -52.95 38.68
CA THR A 10 15.96 -52.84 38.76
C THR A 10 16.86 -53.90 38.11
N ALA A 11 17.79 -53.41 37.27
CA ALA A 11 19.20 -53.80 37.33
C ALA A 11 20.11 -52.65 36.85
N CYS A 12 21.12 -52.33 37.67
CA CYS A 12 22.27 -51.50 37.34
C CYS A 12 23.29 -52.30 36.50
N ALA A 13 24.04 -51.62 35.62
CA ALA A 13 25.42 -52.00 35.31
C ALA A 13 26.17 -50.82 34.68
N ALA A 14 27.32 -50.49 35.27
CA ALA A 14 28.30 -49.52 34.78
C ALA A 14 29.11 -50.11 33.60
N GLY A 15 29.58 -49.26 32.69
CA GLY A 15 30.51 -49.60 31.62
C GLY A 15 31.36 -48.39 31.24
N VAL A 16 32.67 -48.57 31.32
CA VAL A 16 33.74 -47.57 31.31
C VAL A 16 34.37 -47.44 29.91
N THR A 17 34.82 -46.22 29.56
CA THR A 17 35.82 -45.82 28.54
C THR A 17 35.70 -46.24 27.06
N ALA A 18 35.80 -45.25 26.16
CA ALA A 18 36.86 -45.19 25.14
C ALA A 18 36.94 -43.80 24.47
N LEU A 19 38.14 -43.24 24.44
CA LEU A 19 38.54 -42.12 23.59
C LEU A 19 38.41 -42.51 22.11
N GLY A 20 37.81 -41.63 21.30
CA GLY A 20 37.85 -41.69 19.84
C GLY A 20 38.04 -40.29 19.28
N VAL A 21 39.28 -39.96 18.93
CA VAL A 21 39.67 -38.72 18.25
C VAL A 21 39.01 -38.72 16.86
N LEU A 22 38.03 -37.83 16.64
CA LEU A 22 37.55 -37.50 15.31
C LEU A 22 38.42 -36.36 14.76
N THR A 23 39.40 -36.73 13.94
CA THR A 23 40.06 -35.79 13.02
C THR A 23 39.03 -35.29 12.02
N VAL A 24 38.52 -34.08 12.25
CA VAL A 24 37.72 -33.35 11.25
C VAL A 24 38.66 -33.00 10.10
N GLY A 25 38.52 -33.71 8.99
CA GLY A 25 39.17 -33.33 7.74
C GLY A 25 38.71 -31.94 7.35
N SER A 26 39.65 -30.98 7.34
CA SER A 26 39.45 -29.66 6.75
C SER A 26 39.33 -29.84 5.24
N VAL A 27 38.10 -30.04 4.76
CA VAL A 27 37.77 -29.77 3.36
C VAL A 27 37.99 -28.28 3.15
N SER A 28 39.02 -27.93 2.40
CA SER A 28 39.21 -26.59 1.86
C SER A 28 37.91 -26.18 1.16
N PRO A 29 37.36 -24.98 1.42
CA PRO A 29 36.22 -24.53 0.64
C PRO A 29 36.67 -24.44 -0.82
N ALA A 30 36.05 -25.26 -1.66
CA ALA A 30 35.96 -25.00 -3.09
C ALA A 30 35.56 -23.52 -3.25
N ALA A 31 36.28 -22.80 -4.11
CA ALA A 31 36.10 -21.38 -4.37
C ALA A 31 34.63 -20.96 -4.17
N ALA A 32 34.39 -20.10 -3.17
CA ALA A 32 33.06 -19.59 -2.92
C ALA A 32 32.64 -18.83 -4.18
N VAL A 33 31.71 -19.42 -4.94
CA VAL A 33 31.12 -18.74 -6.08
C VAL A 33 30.27 -17.61 -5.49
N GLU A 34 30.79 -16.38 -5.51
CA GLU A 34 30.09 -15.20 -5.03
C GLU A 34 29.06 -14.76 -6.09
N CYS A 35 27.86 -15.31 -6.00
CA CYS A 35 26.76 -14.98 -6.91
C CYS A 35 25.89 -13.86 -6.34
N SER A 36 25.45 -12.94 -7.20
CA SER A 36 24.29 -12.10 -6.87
C SER A 36 23.05 -12.98 -6.74
N ARG A 37 22.24 -12.73 -5.71
CA ARG A 37 21.03 -13.54 -5.43
C ARG A 37 19.82 -12.66 -5.17
N TYR A 38 18.65 -13.19 -5.48
CA TYR A 38 17.40 -12.58 -5.07
C TYR A 38 16.96 -13.14 -3.73
N VAL A 39 16.52 -12.25 -2.86
CA VAL A 39 15.97 -12.58 -1.56
C VAL A 39 14.50 -12.18 -1.59
N VAL A 40 13.62 -13.16 -1.45
CA VAL A 40 12.19 -12.91 -1.27
C VAL A 40 11.94 -12.74 0.23
N SER A 41 11.36 -11.62 0.60
CA SER A 41 10.91 -11.35 1.96
C SER A 41 9.44 -11.69 2.09
N ALA A 42 9.07 -12.31 3.21
CA ALA A 42 7.69 -12.69 3.54
C ALA A 42 6.97 -11.60 4.37
N ASP A 43 7.51 -10.39 4.42
CA ASP A 43 6.91 -9.27 5.14
C ASP A 43 5.63 -8.80 4.43
N PRO A 44 4.46 -8.80 5.11
CA PRO A 44 3.20 -8.37 4.51
C PRO A 44 3.17 -6.88 4.12
N GLY A 45 4.15 -6.07 4.54
CA GLY A 45 4.29 -4.69 4.09
C GLY A 45 5.04 -4.51 2.77
N LEU A 46 5.52 -5.59 2.17
CA LEU A 46 6.24 -5.56 0.90
C LEU A 46 5.36 -6.02 -0.25
N VAL A 47 5.42 -5.26 -1.35
CA VAL A 47 4.54 -5.46 -2.49
C VAL A 47 5.12 -6.52 -3.43
N THR A 48 4.32 -7.50 -3.80
CA THR A 48 4.67 -8.49 -4.82
C THR A 48 4.37 -7.98 -6.23
N ALA A 49 5.00 -8.56 -7.25
CA ALA A 49 4.69 -8.24 -8.65
C ALA A 49 3.19 -8.44 -8.98
N ALA A 50 2.57 -9.48 -8.41
CA ALA A 50 1.16 -9.79 -8.63
C ALA A 50 0.21 -8.79 -7.96
N GLU A 51 0.58 -8.22 -6.82
CA GLU A 51 -0.18 -7.13 -6.19
C GLU A 51 0.00 -5.83 -6.97
N TYR A 52 1.23 -5.51 -7.41
CA TYR A 52 1.48 -4.33 -8.24
C TYR A 52 0.66 -4.37 -9.56
N ASP A 53 0.62 -5.53 -10.23
CA ASP A 53 -0.12 -5.70 -11.49
C ASP A 53 -1.65 -5.57 -11.33
N GLN A 54 -2.17 -5.58 -10.10
CA GLN A 54 -3.59 -5.31 -9.81
C GLN A 54 -3.91 -3.81 -9.68
N LEU A 55 -2.91 -2.94 -9.60
CA LEU A 55 -3.14 -1.49 -9.55
C LEU A 55 -3.84 -1.00 -10.82
N SER A 56 -4.75 -0.05 -10.62
CA SER A 56 -5.43 0.62 -11.72
C SER A 56 -5.83 2.04 -11.35
N ASP A 57 -5.91 2.90 -12.36
CA ASP A 57 -6.36 4.28 -12.21
C ASP A 57 -7.76 4.31 -11.60
N GLY A 58 -7.99 5.26 -10.68
CA GLY A 58 -9.27 5.40 -10.00
C GLY A 58 -9.49 4.49 -8.79
N MET A 59 -8.59 3.55 -8.49
CA MET A 59 -8.64 2.82 -7.20
C MET A 59 -8.57 3.79 -6.03
N THR A 60 -9.32 3.53 -4.97
CA THR A 60 -9.28 4.37 -3.76
C THR A 60 -8.04 4.09 -2.93
N LEU A 61 -7.61 5.06 -2.13
CA LEU A 61 -6.51 4.87 -1.18
C LEU A 61 -6.71 3.63 -0.29
N GLU A 62 -7.93 3.43 0.23
CA GLU A 62 -8.27 2.28 1.06
C GLU A 62 -8.13 0.95 0.31
N GLN A 63 -8.48 0.92 -0.99
CA GLN A 63 -8.33 -0.27 -1.83
C GLN A 63 -6.85 -0.61 -2.05
N VAL A 64 -6.01 0.39 -2.32
CA VAL A 64 -4.57 0.17 -2.51
C VAL A 64 -3.90 -0.29 -1.21
N GLN A 65 -4.22 0.33 -0.08
CA GLN A 65 -3.68 -0.08 1.22
C GLN A 65 -4.13 -1.48 1.63
N ALA A 66 -5.36 -1.87 1.30
CA ALA A 66 -5.85 -3.23 1.51
C ALA A 66 -5.16 -4.25 0.58
N LEU A 67 -4.87 -3.85 -0.66
CA LEU A 67 -4.16 -4.68 -1.64
C LEU A 67 -2.71 -4.94 -1.23
N PHE A 68 -2.01 -3.93 -0.72
CA PHE A 68 -0.59 -4.00 -0.34
C PHE A 68 -0.36 -4.39 1.13
N GLY A 69 -1.41 -4.62 1.90
CA GLY A 69 -1.31 -5.00 3.31
C GLY A 69 -0.66 -3.95 4.22
N SER A 70 -0.41 -2.73 3.73
CA SER A 70 0.33 -1.69 4.45
C SER A 70 -0.06 -0.28 4.00
N PRO A 71 0.10 0.72 4.90
CA PRO A 71 -0.30 2.10 4.59
C PRO A 71 0.63 2.82 3.59
N GLY A 72 1.84 2.28 3.34
CA GLY A 72 2.88 2.94 2.58
C GLY A 72 3.58 4.06 3.36
N ALA A 73 4.67 4.57 2.80
CA ALA A 73 5.38 5.75 3.30
C ALA A 73 4.98 6.98 2.48
N GLN A 74 4.44 8.01 3.13
CA GLN A 74 4.13 9.26 2.45
C GLN A 74 5.42 10.07 2.24
N THR A 75 5.79 10.28 0.97
CA THR A 75 7.01 11.04 0.61
C THR A 75 6.69 12.45 0.15
N HIS A 76 5.56 12.63 -0.53
CA HIS A 76 5.12 13.93 -0.99
C HIS A 76 3.63 14.16 -0.72
N ALA A 77 3.27 15.39 -0.37
CA ALA A 77 1.89 15.83 -0.33
C ALA A 77 1.82 17.34 -0.57
N PHE A 78 0.84 17.77 -1.36
CA PHE A 78 0.57 19.18 -1.57
C PHE A 78 -0.91 19.45 -1.81
N GLU A 79 -1.30 20.70 -1.61
CA GLU A 79 -2.69 21.13 -1.66
C GLU A 79 -2.83 22.35 -2.57
N THR A 80 -3.82 22.31 -3.45
CA THR A 80 -4.16 23.40 -4.36
C THR A 80 -5.55 23.95 -4.01
N SER A 81 -6.01 24.97 -4.74
CA SER A 81 -7.39 25.47 -4.61
C SER A 81 -8.44 24.45 -5.05
N LEU A 82 -8.08 23.51 -5.93
CA LEU A 82 -9.00 22.55 -6.56
C LEU A 82 -8.98 21.18 -5.88
N GLY A 83 -7.84 20.78 -5.32
CA GLY A 83 -7.65 19.42 -4.82
C GLY A 83 -6.45 19.26 -3.90
N LYS A 84 -6.28 18.04 -3.39
CA LYS A 84 -5.07 17.61 -2.69
C LYS A 84 -4.45 16.45 -3.45
N TYR A 85 -3.14 16.36 -3.36
CA TYR A 85 -2.33 15.33 -4.00
C TYR A 85 -1.39 14.75 -2.95
N MET A 86 -1.17 13.45 -2.99
CA MET A 86 -0.16 12.78 -2.19
C MET A 86 0.50 11.66 -2.98
N THR A 87 1.75 11.37 -2.65
CA THR A 87 2.51 10.23 -3.16
C THR A 87 2.81 9.31 -1.99
N LEU A 88 2.48 8.04 -2.16
CA LEU A 88 2.82 6.98 -1.21
C LEU A 88 3.77 6.00 -1.89
N GLU A 89 4.77 5.55 -1.15
CA GLU A 89 5.78 4.60 -1.59
C GLU A 89 5.75 3.30 -0.80
N TRP A 90 6.04 2.20 -1.48
CA TRP A 90 6.20 0.88 -0.92
C TRP A 90 7.46 0.22 -1.47
N ASN A 91 8.08 -0.62 -0.65
CA ASN A 91 9.15 -1.50 -1.09
C ASN A 91 8.57 -2.81 -1.64
N GLY A 92 9.21 -3.38 -2.64
CA GLY A 92 8.81 -4.67 -3.17
C GLY A 92 9.34 -5.86 -2.37
N ALA A 93 8.69 -7.01 -2.52
CA ALA A 93 8.95 -8.24 -1.78
C ALA A 93 10.24 -8.96 -2.20
N VAL A 94 10.87 -8.56 -3.31
CA VAL A 94 12.08 -9.17 -3.85
C VAL A 94 13.20 -8.15 -3.86
N SER A 95 14.30 -8.42 -3.18
CA SER A 95 15.51 -7.60 -3.23
C SER A 95 16.64 -8.35 -3.91
N ARG A 96 17.47 -7.64 -4.68
CA ARG A 96 18.73 -8.17 -5.20
C ARG A 96 19.85 -7.89 -4.19
N LEU A 97 20.49 -8.93 -3.70
CA LEU A 97 21.74 -8.83 -2.95
C LEU A 97 22.89 -9.04 -3.93
N ASP A 98 23.71 -8.01 -4.12
CA ASP A 98 24.94 -8.11 -4.88
C ASP A 98 26.04 -8.79 -4.05
N TRP A 99 27.15 -9.12 -4.70
CA TRP A 99 28.26 -9.80 -4.07
C TRP A 99 29.09 -8.90 -3.12
N TYR A 100 28.97 -7.58 -3.25
CA TYR A 100 29.56 -6.60 -2.32
C TYR A 100 28.71 -6.40 -1.06
N GLY A 101 27.54 -7.04 -0.97
CA GLY A 101 26.57 -6.87 0.12
C GLY A 101 25.62 -5.68 -0.06
N GLY A 102 25.65 -5.02 -1.22
CA GLY A 102 24.67 -4.02 -1.61
C GLY A 102 23.31 -4.65 -1.86
N THR A 103 22.25 -3.98 -1.41
CA THR A 103 20.86 -4.43 -1.58
C THR A 103 20.12 -3.45 -2.47
N THR A 104 19.58 -3.95 -3.59
CA THR A 104 18.65 -3.21 -4.44
C THR A 104 17.23 -3.71 -4.14
N THR A 105 16.37 -2.84 -3.65
CA THR A 105 14.96 -3.15 -3.38
C THR A 105 14.10 -2.31 -4.32
N PRO A 106 13.21 -2.95 -5.09
CA PRO A 106 12.32 -2.24 -6.00
C PRO A 106 11.38 -1.34 -5.21
N GLU A 107 11.07 -0.18 -5.79
CA GLU A 107 10.26 0.86 -5.18
C GLU A 107 9.00 1.08 -6.01
N ILE A 108 7.85 0.97 -5.37
CA ILE A 108 6.53 1.21 -5.93
C ILE A 108 6.10 2.59 -5.46
N SER A 109 5.81 3.50 -6.38
CA SER A 109 5.29 4.83 -6.07
C SER A 109 3.88 4.96 -6.64
N VAL A 110 2.93 5.42 -5.83
CA VAL A 110 1.53 5.63 -6.21
C VAL A 110 1.11 7.05 -5.84
N ASP A 111 0.67 7.79 -6.85
CA ASP A 111 0.14 9.14 -6.72
C ASP A 111 -1.38 9.10 -6.59
N PHE A 112 -1.88 9.77 -5.57
CA PHE A 112 -3.30 9.93 -5.29
C PHE A 112 -3.72 11.38 -5.43
N SER A 113 -4.89 11.60 -6.01
CA SER A 113 -5.53 12.92 -6.06
C SER A 113 -6.93 12.88 -5.46
N MET A 114 -7.37 13.99 -4.88
CA MET A 114 -8.76 14.21 -4.47
C MET A 114 -9.20 15.64 -4.77
N THR A 115 -10.46 15.81 -5.16
CA THR A 115 -11.08 17.13 -5.36
C THR A 115 -11.70 17.64 -4.07
N LYS A 116 -11.53 18.94 -3.79
CA LYS A 116 -12.11 19.57 -2.61
C LYS A 116 -13.62 19.78 -2.77
N ALA A 117 -14.31 19.80 -1.63
CA ALA A 117 -15.68 20.27 -1.60
C ALA A 117 -15.74 21.73 -2.08
N THR A 118 -16.54 21.99 -3.10
CA THR A 118 -16.72 23.32 -3.68
C THR A 118 -18.16 23.76 -3.57
N THR A 119 -18.42 25.05 -3.81
CA THR A 119 -19.78 25.58 -3.85
C THR A 119 -20.06 26.19 -5.21
N GLU A 120 -21.17 25.80 -5.82
CA GLU A 120 -21.65 26.38 -7.07
C GLU A 120 -22.77 27.36 -6.75
N THR A 121 -22.66 28.59 -7.26
CA THR A 121 -23.75 29.57 -7.17
C THR A 121 -24.65 29.43 -8.39
N VAL A 122 -25.88 28.98 -8.16
CA VAL A 122 -26.91 28.88 -9.19
C VAL A 122 -28.00 29.93 -8.94
N TYR A 123 -28.33 30.73 -9.96
CA TYR A 123 -29.41 31.70 -9.87
C TYR A 123 -30.74 31.08 -10.33
N LYS A 124 -31.67 30.89 -9.41
CA LYS A 124 -33.02 30.40 -9.73
C LYS A 124 -34.03 31.55 -9.78
N ARG A 125 -34.97 31.51 -10.73
CA ARG A 125 -36.10 32.45 -10.76
C ARG A 125 -37.18 31.97 -9.79
N LYS A 126 -37.48 32.78 -8.77
CA LYS A 126 -38.58 32.52 -7.83
C LYS A 126 -39.65 33.60 -8.00
N LYS A 127 -40.91 33.21 -7.94
CA LYS A 127 -42.05 34.13 -7.94
C LYS A 127 -42.20 34.70 -6.53
N VAL A 128 -42.11 36.01 -6.39
CA VAL A 128 -42.12 36.70 -5.09
C VAL A 128 -43.21 37.76 -5.08
N ARG A 129 -43.90 37.89 -3.95
CA ARG A 129 -44.94 38.90 -3.75
C ARG A 129 -44.32 40.29 -3.63
N VAL A 130 -44.96 41.29 -4.24
CA VAL A 130 -44.52 42.69 -4.13
C VAL A 130 -44.82 43.20 -2.71
N LYS A 131 -43.80 43.79 -2.05
CA LYS A 131 -43.89 44.24 -0.64
C LYS A 131 -45.01 45.27 -0.43
N ASN A 132 -45.10 46.30 -1.26
CA ASN A 132 -46.11 47.36 -1.13
C ASN A 132 -47.20 47.19 -2.20
N LEU A 133 -48.20 46.38 -1.88
CA LEU A 133 -49.27 46.02 -2.81
C LEU A 133 -50.18 47.21 -3.18
N LYS A 134 -50.40 48.15 -2.26
CA LYS A 134 -51.20 49.37 -2.51
C LYS A 134 -50.52 50.28 -3.54
N ARG A 135 -49.20 50.51 -3.39
CA ARG A 135 -48.42 51.27 -4.36
C ARG A 135 -48.31 50.54 -5.70
N ALA A 136 -48.13 49.22 -5.68
CA ALA A 136 -48.08 48.42 -6.89
C ALA A 136 -49.39 48.52 -7.71
N LYS A 137 -50.55 48.44 -7.06
CA LYS A 137 -51.86 48.65 -7.71
C LYS A 137 -51.99 50.04 -8.33
N ARG A 138 -51.61 51.10 -7.59
CA ARG A 138 -51.64 52.49 -8.11
C ARG A 138 -50.75 52.69 -9.34
N LEU A 139 -49.68 51.90 -9.48
CA LEU A 139 -48.74 51.95 -10.60
C LEU A 139 -49.03 50.90 -11.69
N GLY A 140 -50.16 50.19 -11.64
CA GLY A 140 -50.50 49.15 -12.62
C GLY A 140 -49.58 47.90 -12.60
N LEU A 141 -48.80 47.70 -11.53
CA LEU A 141 -47.85 46.61 -11.41
C LEU A 141 -48.53 45.32 -10.93
N LYS A 142 -48.09 44.17 -11.48
CA LYS A 142 -48.55 42.83 -11.05
C LYS A 142 -48.22 42.58 -9.57
N LYS A 143 -49.14 41.89 -8.87
CA LYS A 143 -48.98 41.45 -7.45
C LYS A 143 -47.74 40.57 -7.23
N TRP A 144 -47.32 39.86 -8.27
CA TRP A 144 -46.20 38.93 -8.26
C TRP A 144 -45.16 39.38 -9.27
N ARG A 145 -43.89 39.26 -8.88
CA ARG A 145 -42.76 39.45 -9.79
C ARG A 145 -41.79 38.30 -9.70
N TRP A 146 -41.11 38.02 -10.79
CA TRP A 146 -39.99 37.09 -10.79
C TRP A 146 -38.77 37.79 -10.20
N LYS A 147 -38.11 37.12 -9.26
CA LYS A 147 -36.83 37.58 -8.70
C LYS A 147 -35.80 36.49 -8.90
N ARG A 148 -34.59 36.86 -9.31
CA ARG A 148 -33.43 35.98 -9.26
C ARG A 148 -33.03 35.81 -7.79
N VAL A 149 -32.96 34.58 -7.33
CA VAL A 149 -32.53 34.20 -5.99
C VAL A 149 -31.22 33.43 -6.13
N LYS A 150 -30.21 33.85 -5.37
CA LYS A 150 -28.93 33.14 -5.26
C LYS A 150 -29.18 31.85 -4.49
N VAL A 151 -28.90 30.71 -5.10
CA VAL A 151 -28.93 29.39 -4.47
C VAL A 151 -27.50 28.87 -4.47
N VAL A 152 -26.98 28.53 -3.30
CA VAL A 152 -25.64 27.94 -3.17
C VAL A 152 -25.84 26.44 -3.10
N LYS A 153 -25.27 25.71 -4.07
CA LYS A 153 -25.24 24.25 -4.11
C LYS A 153 -23.88 23.80 -3.60
N GLN A 154 -23.86 22.88 -2.64
CA GLN A 154 -22.63 22.24 -2.19
C GLN A 154 -22.29 21.08 -3.14
N ILE A 155 -21.03 21.02 -3.56
CA ILE A 155 -20.43 19.90 -4.28
C ILE A 155 -19.50 19.21 -3.27
N PRO A 156 -19.73 17.94 -2.91
CA PRO A 156 -18.91 17.25 -1.92
C PRO A 156 -17.49 17.02 -2.45
N ALA A 157 -16.54 16.81 -1.54
CA ALA A 157 -15.20 16.35 -1.91
C ALA A 157 -15.26 14.92 -2.46
N THR A 158 -14.32 14.58 -3.33
CA THR A 158 -14.09 13.19 -3.74
C THR A 158 -13.10 12.51 -2.77
N PRO A 159 -13.13 11.17 -2.65
CA PRO A 159 -12.05 10.45 -1.95
C PRO A 159 -10.74 10.52 -2.73
N TYR A 160 -9.63 10.16 -2.09
CA TYR A 160 -8.36 9.96 -2.78
C TYR A 160 -8.45 8.77 -3.73
N THR A 161 -8.10 9.00 -4.99
CA THR A 161 -8.03 7.97 -6.02
C THR A 161 -6.67 7.99 -6.73
N VAL A 162 -6.21 6.83 -7.18
CA VAL A 162 -4.98 6.67 -7.96
C VAL A 162 -5.08 7.52 -9.23
N ASP A 163 -4.11 8.40 -9.42
CA ASP A 163 -3.92 9.24 -10.60
C ASP A 163 -2.79 8.69 -11.49
N TYR A 164 -1.74 8.18 -10.85
CA TYR A 164 -0.56 7.61 -11.51
C TYR A 164 0.15 6.62 -10.58
N PHE A 165 0.86 5.65 -11.15
CA PHE A 165 1.75 4.77 -10.40
C PHE A 165 2.93 4.32 -11.24
N SER A 166 4.06 4.06 -10.58
CA SER A 166 5.29 3.62 -11.22
C SER A 166 6.05 2.61 -10.36
N LEU A 167 6.89 1.82 -11.02
CA LEU A 167 7.75 0.82 -10.41
C LEU A 167 9.20 1.04 -10.86
N TYR A 168 10.08 1.26 -9.90
CA TYR A 168 11.53 1.27 -10.10
C TYR A 168 12.10 -0.14 -9.87
N ASP A 169 13.13 -0.50 -10.64
CA ASP A 169 13.74 -1.84 -10.65
C ASP A 169 12.72 -2.98 -10.89
N ALA A 170 11.85 -2.80 -11.88
CA ALA A 170 10.79 -3.74 -12.22
C ALA A 170 11.32 -5.16 -12.54
N GLU A 171 12.51 -5.24 -13.10
CA GLU A 171 13.24 -6.49 -13.35
C GLU A 171 13.59 -7.22 -12.06
N VAL A 172 13.86 -6.51 -10.96
CA VAL A 172 14.12 -7.12 -9.65
C VAL A 172 12.81 -7.65 -9.07
N LEU A 173 11.74 -6.86 -9.12
CA LEU A 173 10.44 -7.27 -8.56
C LEU A 173 9.85 -8.50 -9.27
N ARG A 174 10.07 -8.60 -10.58
CA ARG A 174 9.51 -9.68 -11.43
C ARG A 174 10.42 -10.90 -11.53
N GLN A 175 11.59 -10.89 -10.90
CA GLN A 175 12.54 -11.97 -11.09
C GLN A 175 12.15 -13.22 -10.29
N THR A 176 12.20 -14.36 -10.98
CA THR A 176 11.99 -15.70 -10.40
C THR A 176 13.22 -16.61 -10.45
N ALA A 177 14.33 -16.18 -11.07
CA ALA A 177 15.56 -16.95 -11.26
C ALA A 177 16.82 -16.25 -10.70
N PRO A 178 17.80 -16.98 -10.13
CA PRO A 178 19.06 -16.40 -9.65
C PRO A 178 19.88 -15.78 -10.80
N LEU A 179 20.54 -14.63 -10.55
CA LEU A 179 21.43 -13.99 -11.53
C LEU A 179 22.71 -14.80 -11.74
N SER A 180 23.33 -14.56 -12.90
CA SER A 180 24.60 -15.13 -13.33
C SER A 180 25.72 -14.95 -12.29
N CYS A 181 26.43 -16.04 -12.02
CA CYS A 181 27.63 -16.04 -11.20
C CYS A 181 28.85 -15.66 -12.05
N SER A 182 29.70 -14.76 -11.56
CA SER A 182 31.04 -14.56 -12.12
C SER A 182 31.99 -15.56 -11.48
N THR A 183 32.68 -16.36 -12.29
CA THR A 183 33.81 -17.18 -11.85
C THR A 183 35.08 -16.37 -12.09
N TYR A 184 35.84 -16.10 -11.02
CA TYR A 184 37.21 -15.58 -11.11
C TYR A 184 38.21 -16.74 -11.06
#